data_AF-A0A959FFZ6-F1
#
_entry.id   AF-A0A959FFZ6-F1
#
_cell.length_a   1.000
_cell.length_b   1.000
_cell.length_c   1.000
_cell.angle_alpha   90.00
_cell.angle_beta   90.00
_cell.angle_gamma   90.00
#
_symmetry.space_group_name_H-M   'P 1'
#
loop_
_entity.id
_entity.type
_entity.pdbx_description
1 polymer ?
#
loop_
_entity_poly.entity_id
_entity_poly.type
_entity_poly.pdbx_seq_one_letter_code
_entity_poly.pdbx_strand_id
1 'polypeptide(L)'
;CRFLRPIYHNDTIQVRLTCKEKMERESKGKEHPSGVVKWYVEIFDQDMDLVAFATILTLVTKRSPFFSYSIEKVEELLLGLTQDTPAQWGLMSAQHMVEHIEYFNQIALRKIEVERVTPEEKLEKYTESLYNYRLMPQSFEIPILRQGKTEDLRFDSLEAAKTALINSLKEVEERYRTDPDFRAYNAVFGDLNHYEWKLFCQKHLQHHFSQFGLL
;
A
#
# COMPACT_ATOMS: atom_id res chain seq x y z
N CYS A 1 -28.05 -0.44 23.97
CA CYS A 1 -29.12 -1.26 23.36
C CYS A 1 -30.38 -1.04 24.17
N ARG A 2 -31.55 -0.93 23.55
CA ARG A 2 -32.85 -0.82 24.24
C ARG A 2 -33.79 -1.88 23.69
N PHE A 3 -34.28 -2.74 24.58
CA PHE A 3 -35.34 -3.70 24.28
C PHE A 3 -36.71 -3.04 24.44
N LEU A 4 -37.60 -3.33 23.51
CA LEU A 4 -39.00 -2.96 23.53
C LEU A 4 -39.86 -4.14 24.02
N ARG A 5 -39.41 -5.37 23.76
CA ARG A 5 -40.08 -6.63 24.10
C ARG A 5 -39.05 -7.68 24.53
N PRO A 6 -39.46 -8.66 25.36
CA PRO A 6 -38.60 -9.79 25.67
C PRO A 6 -38.34 -10.63 24.41
N ILE A 7 -37.16 -11.23 24.34
CA ILE A 7 -36.80 -12.26 23.38
C ILE A 7 -36.58 -13.52 24.20
N TYR A 8 -37.18 -14.63 23.80
CA TYR A 8 -37.13 -15.89 24.51
C TYR A 8 -36.12 -16.85 23.87
N HIS A 9 -35.82 -17.92 24.61
CA HIS A 9 -35.00 -18.99 24.08
C HIS A 9 -35.66 -19.62 22.84
N ASN A 10 -34.87 -19.85 21.79
CA ASN A 10 -35.29 -20.35 20.47
C ASN A 10 -36.04 -19.37 19.57
N ASP A 11 -36.21 -18.11 19.96
CA ASP A 11 -36.66 -17.08 19.01
C ASP A 11 -35.60 -16.87 17.92
N THR A 12 -36.06 -16.72 16.69
CA THR A 12 -35.20 -16.34 15.57
C THR A 12 -35.25 -14.83 15.44
N ILE A 13 -34.09 -14.19 15.46
CA ILE A 13 -34.00 -12.73 15.30
C ILE A 13 -33.48 -12.37 13.91
N GLN A 14 -34.01 -11.28 13.36
CA GLN A 14 -33.46 -10.62 12.19
C GLN A 14 -32.91 -9.26 12.57
N VAL A 15 -31.69 -8.95 12.14
CA VAL A 15 -31.05 -7.66 12.41
C VAL A 15 -30.98 -6.85 11.13
N ARG A 16 -31.51 -5.63 11.15
CA ARG A 16 -31.32 -4.63 10.09
C ARG A 16 -30.33 -3.58 10.57
N LEU A 17 -29.25 -3.43 9.83
CA LEU A 17 -28.26 -2.38 10.05
C LEU A 17 -28.49 -1.24 9.05
N THR A 18 -28.73 -0.05 9.56
CA THR A 18 -28.82 1.18 8.75
C THR A 18 -27.64 2.08 9.07
N CYS A 19 -26.79 2.36 8.07
CA CYS A 19 -25.76 3.38 8.20
C CYS A 19 -26.43 4.74 8.35
N LYS A 20 -26.33 5.36 9.53
CA LYS A 20 -26.87 6.70 9.79
C LYS A 20 -25.89 7.81 9.45
N GLU A 21 -24.61 7.58 9.71
CA GLU A 21 -23.59 8.61 9.62
C GLU A 21 -22.21 7.98 9.40
N LYS A 22 -21.38 8.67 8.61
CA LYS A 22 -19.96 8.34 8.42
C LYS A 22 -19.16 9.56 8.86
N MET A 23 -18.35 9.40 9.88
CA MET A 23 -17.53 10.46 10.45
C MET A 23 -16.07 10.20 10.12
N GLU A 24 -15.41 11.23 9.63
CA GLU A 24 -13.98 11.22 9.36
C GLU A 24 -13.18 11.21 10.67
N ARG A 25 -12.13 10.39 10.73
CA ARG A 25 -11.16 10.38 11.83
C ARG A 25 -9.80 10.71 11.27
N GLU A 26 -9.09 11.64 11.90
CA GLU A 26 -7.69 11.85 11.60
C GLU A 26 -6.87 10.64 12.07
N SER A 27 -6.18 9.99 11.14
CA SER A 27 -5.16 9.00 11.45
C SER A 27 -3.81 9.71 11.64
N LYS A 28 -3.07 9.31 12.69
CA LYS A 28 -1.73 9.83 13.01
C LYS A 28 -0.81 8.63 13.25
N GLY A 29 0.48 8.81 13.03
CA GLY A 29 1.43 7.71 13.24
C GLY A 29 1.26 6.60 12.21
N LYS A 30 1.57 5.38 12.64
CA LYS A 30 1.45 4.13 11.87
C LYS A 30 0.02 3.57 11.90
N GLU A 31 -0.98 4.43 11.70
CA GLU A 31 -2.40 4.05 11.62
C GLU A 31 -2.94 4.28 10.21
N HIS A 32 -3.67 3.30 9.67
CA HIS A 32 -4.35 3.47 8.38
C HIS A 32 -5.47 4.51 8.47
N PRO A 33 -5.72 5.28 7.39
CA PRO A 33 -6.88 6.15 7.27
C PRO A 33 -8.15 5.39 7.64
N SER A 34 -8.88 5.91 8.63
CA SER A 34 -10.09 5.28 9.16
C SER A 34 -11.17 6.30 9.43
N GLY A 35 -12.39 5.83 9.65
CA GLY A 35 -13.53 6.64 10.05
C GLY A 35 -14.43 5.86 10.99
N VAL A 36 -15.38 6.56 11.62
CA VAL A 36 -16.39 5.94 12.47
C VAL A 36 -17.70 5.87 11.71
N VAL A 37 -18.27 4.68 11.59
CA VAL A 37 -19.60 4.49 11.04
C VAL A 37 -20.59 4.29 12.18
N LYS A 38 -21.63 5.13 12.20
CA LYS A 38 -22.75 5.03 13.14
C LYS A 38 -23.85 4.21 12.50
N TRP A 39 -24.11 3.05 13.07
CA TRP A 39 -25.16 2.14 12.66
C TRP A 39 -26.36 2.30 13.58
N TYR A 40 -27.54 2.49 13.00
CA TYR A 40 -28.80 2.22 13.67
C TYR A 40 -29.15 0.76 13.46
N VAL A 41 -29.34 0.04 14.55
CA VAL A 41 -29.62 -1.39 14.56
C VAL A 41 -31.07 -1.57 14.95
N GLU A 42 -31.82 -2.25 14.10
CA GLU A 42 -33.17 -2.71 14.39
C GLU A 42 -33.13 -4.22 14.51
N ILE A 43 -33.75 -4.76 15.56
CA ILE A 43 -33.83 -6.20 15.81
C ILE A 43 -35.30 -6.56 15.77
N PHE A 44 -35.64 -7.49 14.87
CA PHE A 44 -36.97 -8.04 14.68
C PHE A 44 -37.00 -9.49 15.16
N ASP A 45 -38.14 -9.95 15.67
CA ASP A 45 -38.39 -11.37 15.95
C ASP A 45 -38.86 -12.13 14.69
N GLN A 46 -39.23 -13.40 14.87
CA GLN A 46 -39.73 -14.28 13.80
C GLN A 46 -41.00 -13.78 13.11
N ASP A 47 -41.79 -12.94 13.78
CA ASP A 47 -43.05 -12.39 13.27
C ASP A 47 -42.83 -11.01 12.63
N MET A 48 -41.57 -10.59 12.47
CA MET A 48 -41.14 -9.29 11.94
C MET A 48 -41.52 -8.10 12.83
N ASP A 49 -41.77 -8.33 14.12
CA ASP A 49 -42.03 -7.28 15.09
C ASP A 49 -40.74 -6.70 15.65
N LEU A 50 -40.66 -5.38 15.78
CA LEU A 50 -39.47 -4.71 16.33
C LEU A 50 -39.36 -4.97 17.84
N VAL A 51 -38.36 -5.76 18.24
CA VAL A 51 -38.13 -6.16 19.65
C VAL A 51 -37.02 -5.36 20.32
N ALA A 52 -36.07 -4.82 19.58
CA ALA A 52 -35.02 -3.97 20.14
C ALA A 52 -34.42 -3.04 19.09
N PHE A 53 -33.78 -1.98 19.57
CA PHE A 53 -32.92 -1.14 18.74
C PHE A 53 -31.66 -0.71 19.47
N ALA A 54 -30.63 -0.40 18.69
CA ALA A 54 -29.37 0.10 19.22
C ALA A 54 -28.71 1.11 18.27
N THR A 55 -27.73 1.83 18.81
CA THR A 55 -26.74 2.51 17.99
C THR A 55 -25.40 1.85 18.26
N ILE A 56 -24.71 1.45 17.20
CA ILE A 56 -23.35 0.90 17.28
C ILE A 56 -22.43 1.84 16.50
N LEU A 57 -21.29 2.16 17.10
CA LEU A 57 -20.20 2.85 16.43
C LEU A 57 -19.13 1.83 16.08
N THR A 58 -18.75 1.74 14.81
CA THR A 58 -17.65 0.88 14.36
C THR A 58 -16.53 1.72 13.78
N LEU A 59 -15.29 1.45 14.18
CA LEU A 59 -14.13 1.94 13.47
C LEU A 59 -13.98 1.16 12.16
N VAL A 60 -13.91 1.85 11.04
CA VAL A 60 -13.82 1.26 9.70
C VAL A 60 -12.62 1.86 8.98
N THR A 61 -11.71 1.01 8.51
CA THR A 61 -10.59 1.42 7.67
C THR A 61 -11.12 1.88 6.31
N LYS A 62 -10.57 2.99 5.79
CA LYS A 62 -10.91 3.47 4.46
C LYS A 62 -10.37 2.51 3.40
N ARG A 63 -11.00 2.52 2.23
CA ARG A 63 -10.44 1.83 1.06
C ARG A 63 -9.21 2.59 0.57
N SER A 64 -8.08 1.90 0.41
CA SER A 64 -6.90 2.46 -0.26
C SER A 64 -7.26 2.89 -1.69
N PRO A 65 -6.89 4.10 -2.14
CA PRO A 65 -7.06 4.53 -3.52
C PRO A 65 -5.98 3.95 -4.44
N PHE A 66 -4.93 3.34 -3.87
CA PHE A 66 -3.86 2.73 -4.65
C PHE A 66 -4.30 1.36 -5.17
N PHE A 67 -3.73 0.92 -6.28
CA PHE A 67 -3.94 -0.44 -6.78
C PHE A 67 -3.54 -1.47 -5.71
N SER A 68 -4.20 -2.63 -5.70
CA SER A 68 -3.87 -3.72 -4.77
C SER A 68 -2.58 -4.39 -5.19
N TYR A 69 -1.49 -4.13 -4.46
CA TYR A 69 -0.19 -4.70 -4.75
C TYR A 69 -0.16 -6.22 -4.55
N SER A 70 0.30 -6.92 -5.58
CA SER A 70 0.82 -8.30 -5.54
C SER A 70 1.85 -8.47 -6.65
N ILE A 71 2.72 -9.49 -6.57
CA ILE A 71 3.72 -9.74 -7.61
C ILE A 71 3.02 -10.07 -8.94
N GLU A 72 1.93 -10.83 -8.89
CA GLU A 72 1.12 -11.20 -10.05
C GLU A 72 0.49 -9.96 -10.69
N LYS A 73 -0.01 -9.01 -9.87
CA LYS A 73 -0.58 -7.77 -10.39
C LYS A 73 0.48 -6.88 -11.03
N VAL A 74 1.69 -6.85 -10.47
CA VAL A 74 2.85 -6.16 -11.08
C VAL A 74 3.19 -6.78 -12.43
N GLU A 75 3.28 -8.10 -12.51
CA GLU A 75 3.56 -8.84 -13.74
C GLU A 75 2.49 -8.56 -14.81
N GLU A 76 1.20 -8.60 -14.44
CA GLU A 76 0.07 -8.26 -15.32
C GLU A 76 0.18 -6.83 -15.88
N LEU A 77 0.45 -5.84 -15.03
CA LEU A 77 0.55 -4.43 -15.45
C LEU A 77 1.76 -4.18 -16.36
N LEU A 78 2.88 -4.88 -16.15
CA LEU A 78 4.07 -4.77 -16.97
C LEU A 78 3.88 -5.31 -18.40
N LEU A 79 2.84 -6.11 -18.67
CA LEU A 79 2.47 -6.52 -20.02
C LEU A 79 2.05 -5.33 -20.89
N GLY A 80 1.49 -4.28 -20.28
CA GLY A 80 1.10 -3.05 -20.97
C GLY A 80 2.27 -2.11 -21.30
N LEU A 81 3.46 -2.37 -20.76
CA LEU A 81 4.63 -1.50 -20.91
C LEU A 81 5.49 -1.95 -22.10
N THR A 82 5.70 -1.05 -23.07
CA THR A 82 6.58 -1.25 -24.23
C THR A 82 7.79 -0.32 -24.19
N GLN A 83 8.81 -0.59 -25.00
CA GLN A 83 10.01 0.26 -25.07
C GLN A 83 9.69 1.72 -25.47
N ASP A 84 8.65 1.91 -26.29
CA ASP A 84 8.20 3.22 -26.77
C ASP A 84 7.17 3.90 -25.86
N THR A 85 6.79 3.28 -24.74
CA THR A 85 5.82 3.88 -23.82
C THR A 85 6.43 5.16 -23.19
N PRO A 86 5.86 6.35 -23.45
CA PRO A 86 6.42 7.58 -22.93
C PRO A 86 6.07 7.76 -21.45
N ALA A 87 7.01 8.31 -20.68
CA ALA A 87 6.70 8.78 -19.34
C ALA A 87 5.81 10.03 -19.43
N GLN A 88 4.74 10.08 -18.64
CA GLN A 88 3.84 11.22 -18.51
C GLN A 88 4.52 12.40 -17.79
N TRP A 89 5.53 12.12 -16.96
CA TRP A 89 6.40 13.11 -16.31
C TRP A 89 7.77 12.51 -16.00
N GLY A 90 8.78 13.36 -15.78
CA GLY A 90 10.15 12.94 -15.47
C GLY A 90 10.98 12.57 -16.70
N LEU A 91 12.17 12.01 -16.47
CA LEU A 91 13.19 11.76 -17.52
C LEU A 91 13.37 10.27 -17.89
N MET A 92 12.77 9.36 -17.12
CA MET A 92 12.99 7.92 -17.31
C MET A 92 12.30 7.42 -18.58
N SER A 93 12.99 6.57 -19.34
CA SER A 93 12.32 5.68 -20.30
C SER A 93 11.63 4.52 -19.58
N ALA A 94 10.82 3.74 -20.31
CA ALA A 94 10.17 2.54 -19.78
C ALA A 94 11.17 1.58 -19.09
N GLN A 95 12.33 1.35 -19.72
CA GLN A 95 13.37 0.48 -19.15
C GLN A 95 13.99 1.09 -17.90
N HIS A 96 14.32 2.40 -17.91
CA HIS A 96 14.86 3.07 -16.72
C HIS A 96 13.91 2.96 -15.53
N MET A 97 12.60 3.05 -15.73
CA MET A 97 11.61 2.90 -14.64
C MET A 97 11.63 1.49 -14.04
N VAL A 98 11.64 0.44 -14.88
CA VAL A 98 11.69 -0.94 -14.40
C VAL A 98 12.99 -1.21 -13.65
N GLU A 99 14.11 -0.76 -14.20
CA GLU A 99 15.42 -0.88 -13.56
C GLU A 99 15.52 -0.06 -12.27
N HIS A 100 14.89 1.11 -12.21
CA HIS A 100 14.85 1.93 -11.01
C HIS A 100 14.18 1.17 -9.87
N ILE A 101 13.03 0.54 -10.11
CA ILE A 101 12.32 -0.23 -9.07
C ILE A 101 13.14 -1.46 -8.67
N GLU A 102 13.71 -2.17 -9.65
CA GLU A 102 14.58 -3.33 -9.39
C GLU A 102 15.79 -2.94 -8.52
N TYR A 103 16.40 -1.79 -8.77
CA TYR A 103 17.53 -1.28 -7.99
C TYR A 103 17.18 -1.12 -6.50
N PHE A 104 15.99 -0.61 -6.18
CA PHE A 104 15.53 -0.51 -4.78
C PHE A 104 15.30 -1.88 -4.14
N ASN A 105 14.93 -2.91 -4.91
CA ASN A 105 14.86 -4.27 -4.38
C ASN A 105 16.25 -4.85 -4.07
N GLN A 106 17.27 -4.53 -4.89
CA GLN A 106 18.65 -4.92 -4.62
C GLN A 106 19.19 -4.25 -3.34
N ILE A 107 18.84 -2.99 -3.10
CA ILE A 107 19.12 -2.29 -1.84
C ILE A 107 18.39 -2.97 -0.66
N ALA A 108 17.11 -3.31 -0.84
CA ALA A 108 16.31 -3.99 0.16
C ALA A 108 16.90 -5.34 0.58
N LEU A 109 17.48 -6.07 -0.37
CA LEU A 109 18.18 -7.34 -0.15
C LEU A 109 19.59 -7.19 0.43
N ARG A 110 20.07 -5.95 0.64
CA ARG A 110 21.46 -5.64 1.03
C ARG A 110 22.51 -6.13 0.04
N LYS A 111 22.13 -6.33 -1.23
CA LYS A 111 23.07 -6.64 -2.32
C LYS A 111 23.78 -5.40 -2.85
N ILE A 112 23.16 -4.24 -2.66
CA ILE A 112 23.74 -2.93 -2.90
C ILE A 112 23.67 -2.17 -1.58
N GLU A 113 24.82 -1.74 -1.09
CA GLU A 113 24.92 -0.96 0.15
C GLU A 113 24.85 0.53 -0.16
N VAL A 114 23.93 1.22 0.51
CA VAL A 114 23.78 2.68 0.45
C VAL A 114 23.51 3.23 1.84
N GLU A 115 23.98 4.44 2.10
CA GLU A 115 23.68 5.13 3.36
C GLU A 115 22.24 5.64 3.39
N ARG A 116 21.71 5.75 4.61
CA ARG A 116 20.36 6.29 4.83
C ARG A 116 20.40 7.79 4.58
N VAL A 117 19.49 8.28 3.72
CA VAL A 117 19.41 9.71 3.36
C VAL A 117 18.55 10.50 4.34
N THR A 118 17.64 9.83 5.06
CA THR A 118 16.77 10.47 6.04
C THR A 118 17.46 10.48 7.42
N PRO A 119 17.57 11.63 8.10
CA PRO A 119 18.06 11.70 9.49
C PRO A 119 17.20 10.88 10.47
N GLU A 120 17.79 10.39 11.56
CA GLU A 120 17.13 9.52 12.55
C GLU A 120 15.86 10.19 13.11
N GLU A 121 15.97 11.47 13.47
CA GLU A 121 14.89 12.25 14.07
C GLU A 121 13.70 12.51 13.13
N LYS A 122 13.86 12.25 11.82
CA LYS A 122 12.80 12.34 10.82
C LYS A 122 12.25 10.99 10.39
N LEU A 123 12.91 9.89 10.76
CA LEU A 123 12.61 8.56 10.24
C LEU A 123 11.17 8.16 10.54
N GLU A 124 10.71 8.38 11.77
CA GLU A 124 9.33 8.07 12.17
C GLU A 124 8.32 8.76 11.24
N LYS A 125 8.44 10.08 11.06
CA LYS A 125 7.54 10.87 10.20
C LYS A 125 7.58 10.43 8.74
N TYR A 126 8.73 10.01 8.23
CA TYR A 126 8.84 9.47 6.88
C TYR A 126 8.15 8.11 6.79
N THR A 127 8.35 7.22 7.75
CA THR A 127 7.71 5.90 7.76
C THR A 127 6.19 5.99 7.96
N GLU A 128 5.69 6.97 8.71
CA GLU A 128 4.25 7.29 8.78
C GLU A 128 3.65 7.58 7.40
N SER A 129 4.45 8.13 6.47
CA SER A 129 3.97 8.41 5.12
C SER A 129 3.56 7.16 4.36
N LEU A 130 4.06 5.97 4.72
CA LEU A 130 3.66 4.70 4.13
C LEU A 130 2.21 4.32 4.48
N TYR A 131 1.70 4.77 5.63
CA TYR A 131 0.38 4.40 6.14
C TYR A 131 -0.74 5.27 5.58
N ASN A 132 -0.42 6.46 5.07
CA ASN A 132 -1.43 7.38 4.53
C ASN A 132 -1.67 7.20 3.02
N TYR A 133 -2.76 7.77 2.53
CA TYR A 133 -3.16 7.70 1.12
C TYR A 133 -2.71 8.91 0.28
N ARG A 134 -1.68 9.63 0.72
CA ARG A 134 -1.06 10.69 -0.10
C ARG A 134 -0.13 10.04 -1.13
N LEU A 135 -0.21 10.50 -2.37
CA LEU A 135 0.70 10.06 -3.44
C LEU A 135 2.15 10.44 -3.09
N MET A 136 3.10 9.64 -3.55
CA MET A 136 4.51 10.03 -3.49
C MET A 136 4.73 11.26 -4.39
N PRO A 137 5.54 12.25 -3.95
CA PRO A 137 5.79 13.46 -4.72
C PRO A 137 6.45 13.14 -6.07
N GLN A 138 6.08 13.90 -7.10
CA GLN A 138 6.77 13.88 -8.38
C GLN A 138 8.12 14.58 -8.28
N SER A 139 9.08 14.14 -9.09
CA SER A 139 10.43 14.71 -9.16
C SER A 139 11.15 14.74 -7.80
N PHE A 140 10.90 13.74 -6.96
CA PHE A 140 11.60 13.61 -5.69
C PHE A 140 13.04 13.15 -5.94
N GLU A 141 13.98 14.02 -5.60
CA GLU A 141 15.41 13.78 -5.72
C GLU A 141 15.92 13.00 -4.51
N ILE A 142 16.33 11.74 -4.74
CA ILE A 142 16.95 10.91 -3.70
C ILE A 142 18.47 11.01 -3.87
N PRO A 143 19.24 11.41 -2.83
CA PRO A 143 20.69 11.62 -2.93
C PRO A 143 21.52 10.43 -3.44
N ILE A 144 21.01 9.21 -3.34
CA ILE A 144 21.70 8.00 -3.83
C ILE A 144 21.66 7.85 -5.36
N LEU A 145 20.90 8.70 -6.06
CA LEU A 145 20.77 8.72 -7.52
C LEU A 145 21.38 9.99 -8.10
N ARG A 146 21.72 9.96 -9.39
CA ARG A 146 22.17 11.12 -10.16
C ARG A 146 21.09 12.19 -10.22
N GLN A 147 21.49 13.43 -9.99
CA GLN A 147 20.59 14.59 -10.05
C GLN A 147 20.49 15.11 -11.47
N GLY A 148 19.27 15.42 -11.92
CA GLY A 148 18.98 15.99 -13.24
C GLY A 148 19.25 15.08 -14.45
N LYS A 149 19.58 13.79 -14.26
CA LYS A 149 19.76 12.82 -15.35
C LYS A 149 19.42 11.40 -14.88
N THR A 150 19.24 10.48 -15.82
CA THR A 150 19.02 9.06 -15.50
C THR A 150 20.33 8.35 -15.13
N GLU A 151 20.19 7.23 -14.43
CA GLU A 151 21.26 6.24 -14.29
C GLU A 151 21.55 5.56 -15.63
N ASP A 152 22.71 4.91 -15.72
CA ASP A 152 23.02 4.07 -16.87
C ASP A 152 22.15 2.80 -16.83
N LEU A 153 21.65 2.37 -17.99
CA LEU A 153 20.92 1.11 -18.11
C LEU A 153 21.86 -0.07 -17.80
N ARG A 154 21.40 -0.98 -16.94
CA ARG A 154 22.13 -2.15 -16.44
C ARG A 154 21.75 -3.43 -17.18
N PHE A 155 20.60 -3.48 -17.83
CA PHE A 155 20.15 -4.62 -18.61
C PHE A 155 20.13 -4.33 -20.11
N ASP A 156 20.30 -5.38 -20.91
CA ASP A 156 20.36 -5.25 -22.38
C ASP A 156 19.01 -4.89 -23.02
N SER A 157 17.90 -5.11 -22.31
CA SER A 157 16.55 -4.88 -22.83
C SER A 157 15.51 -4.67 -21.73
N LEU A 158 14.37 -4.09 -22.11
CA LEU A 158 13.19 -3.96 -21.25
C LEU A 158 12.71 -5.32 -20.71
N GLU A 159 12.71 -6.38 -21.52
CA GLU A 159 12.25 -7.71 -21.10
C GLU A 159 13.20 -8.35 -20.07
N ALA A 160 14.51 -8.15 -20.24
CA ALA A 160 15.49 -8.56 -19.24
C ALA A 160 15.29 -7.80 -17.92
N ALA A 161 15.05 -6.48 -17.98
CA ALA A 161 14.77 -5.66 -16.81
C ALA A 161 13.46 -6.09 -16.10
N LYS A 162 12.38 -6.37 -16.84
CA LYS A 162 11.10 -6.87 -16.29
C LYS A 162 11.31 -8.19 -15.55
N THR A 163 12.04 -9.12 -16.16
CA THR A 163 12.39 -10.41 -15.56
C THR A 163 13.16 -10.22 -14.25
N ALA A 164 14.16 -9.34 -14.25
CA ALA A 164 14.95 -9.04 -13.05
C ALA A 164 14.11 -8.38 -11.94
N LEU A 165 13.20 -7.46 -12.28
CA LEU A 165 12.27 -6.86 -11.33
C LEU A 165 11.39 -7.92 -10.66
N ILE A 166 10.75 -8.80 -11.44
CA ILE A 166 9.89 -9.85 -10.87
C ILE A 166 10.69 -10.82 -9.98
N ASN A 167 11.89 -11.21 -10.42
CA ASN A 167 12.75 -12.10 -9.63
C ASN A 167 13.19 -11.45 -8.32
N SER A 168 13.58 -10.18 -8.34
CA SER A 168 13.98 -9.46 -7.12
C SER A 168 12.81 -9.27 -6.14
N LEU A 169 11.58 -9.03 -6.63
CA LEU A 169 10.39 -8.98 -5.78
C LEU A 169 10.12 -10.34 -5.11
N LYS A 170 10.22 -11.44 -5.87
CA LYS A 170 10.07 -12.81 -5.35
C LYS A 170 11.14 -13.13 -4.31
N GLU A 171 12.38 -12.72 -4.55
CA GLU A 171 13.48 -12.91 -3.62
C GLU A 171 13.26 -12.16 -2.29
N VAL A 172 12.77 -10.92 -2.33
CA VAL A 172 12.44 -10.18 -1.10
C VAL A 172 11.32 -10.87 -0.31
N GLU A 173 10.27 -11.34 -0.98
CA GLU A 173 9.18 -12.08 -0.30
C GLU A 173 9.70 -13.39 0.31
N GLU A 174 10.57 -14.11 -0.40
CA GLU A 174 11.20 -15.34 0.07
C GLU A 174 12.10 -15.08 1.29
N ARG A 175 12.84 -13.97 1.32
CA ARG A 175 13.61 -13.54 2.50
C ARG A 175 12.72 -13.34 3.72
N TYR A 176 11.59 -12.62 3.58
CA TYR A 176 10.63 -12.50 4.68
C TYR A 176 10.04 -13.84 5.13
N ARG A 177 9.90 -14.81 4.22
CA ARG A 177 9.36 -16.14 4.53
C ARG A 177 10.36 -17.02 5.28
N THR A 178 11.65 -16.87 4.98
CA THR A 178 12.72 -17.78 5.46
C THR A 178 13.54 -17.21 6.61
N ASP A 179 13.52 -15.88 6.79
CA ASP A 179 14.31 -15.16 7.78
C ASP A 179 13.38 -14.20 8.57
N PRO A 180 12.95 -14.57 9.80
CA PRO A 180 12.00 -13.76 10.58
C PRO A 180 12.60 -12.42 11.07
N ASP A 181 13.92 -12.33 11.14
CA ASP A 181 14.65 -11.13 11.53
C ASP A 181 14.93 -10.21 10.33
N PHE A 182 14.67 -10.69 9.11
CA PHE A 182 14.85 -9.89 7.90
C PHE A 182 14.03 -8.60 7.95
N ARG A 183 14.70 -7.53 7.54
CA ARG A 183 14.12 -6.23 7.28
C ARG A 183 14.61 -5.74 5.93
N ALA A 184 13.69 -5.39 5.05
CA ALA A 184 14.02 -4.81 3.76
C ALA A 184 14.54 -3.39 3.99
N TYR A 185 15.80 -3.15 3.66
CA TYR A 185 16.39 -1.84 3.82
C TYR A 185 15.97 -0.87 2.72
N ASN A 186 15.65 0.36 3.11
CA ASN A 186 15.33 1.44 2.20
C ASN A 186 16.10 2.70 2.60
N ALA A 187 16.76 3.35 1.65
CA ALA A 187 17.57 4.53 1.93
C ALA A 187 16.78 5.69 2.57
N VAL A 188 15.48 5.79 2.29
CA VAL A 188 14.59 6.84 2.83
C VAL A 188 13.92 6.40 4.12
N PHE A 189 13.45 5.15 4.21
CA PHE A 189 12.63 4.69 5.32
C PHE A 189 13.35 3.79 6.33
N GLY A 190 14.64 3.50 6.12
CA GLY A 190 15.42 2.60 6.96
C GLY A 190 15.01 1.14 6.79
N ASP A 191 15.13 0.36 7.87
CA ASP A 191 14.78 -1.06 7.89
C ASP A 191 13.27 -1.27 8.05
N LEU A 192 12.64 -1.79 6.99
CA LEU A 192 11.20 -2.02 6.95
C LEU A 192 10.87 -3.47 7.33
N ASN A 193 9.80 -3.65 8.11
CA ASN A 193 9.21 -4.97 8.27
C ASN A 193 8.39 -5.36 7.02
N HIS A 194 7.91 -6.61 6.98
CA HIS A 194 7.18 -7.14 5.82
C HIS A 194 5.96 -6.30 5.42
N TYR A 195 5.22 -5.81 6.42
CA TYR A 195 4.03 -4.99 6.18
C TYR A 195 4.39 -3.62 5.62
N GLU A 196 5.38 -2.95 6.23
CA GLU A 196 5.85 -1.64 5.78
C GLU A 196 6.48 -1.70 4.39
N TRP A 197 7.21 -2.79 4.09
CA TRP A 197 7.71 -3.05 2.75
C TRP A 197 6.58 -3.19 1.71
N LYS A 198 5.50 -3.91 2.04
CA LYS A 198 4.33 -4.01 1.16
C LYS A 198 3.66 -2.65 0.94
N LEU A 199 3.57 -1.81 1.96
CA LEU A 199 3.07 -0.43 1.81
C LEU A 199 4.00 0.41 0.91
N PHE A 200 5.31 0.29 1.08
CA PHE A 200 6.30 0.95 0.21
C PHE A 200 6.14 0.49 -1.25
N CYS A 201 6.14 -0.81 -1.51
CA CYS A 201 5.96 -1.35 -2.86
C CYS A 201 4.68 -0.82 -3.50
N GLN A 202 3.55 -0.87 -2.78
CA GLN A 202 2.27 -0.38 -3.29
C GLN A 202 2.35 1.10 -3.69
N LYS A 203 2.96 1.95 -2.87
CA LYS A 203 3.05 3.39 -3.16
C LYS A 203 4.07 3.71 -4.25
N HIS A 204 5.21 3.04 -4.25
CA HIS A 204 6.29 3.24 -5.24
C HIS A 204 5.86 2.76 -6.62
N LEU A 205 5.26 1.58 -6.70
CA LEU A 205 4.69 1.06 -7.94
C LEU A 205 3.47 1.89 -8.38
N GLN A 206 2.62 2.35 -7.47
CA GLN A 206 1.52 3.26 -7.83
C GLN A 206 2.06 4.51 -8.52
N HIS A 207 3.13 5.10 -7.97
CA HIS A 207 3.76 6.28 -8.53
C HIS A 207 4.26 6.03 -9.96
N HIS A 208 5.07 4.98 -10.15
CA HIS A 208 5.68 4.71 -11.45
C HIS A 208 4.71 4.11 -12.48
N PHE A 209 3.73 3.32 -12.06
CA PHE A 209 2.71 2.83 -12.99
C PHE A 209 1.76 3.94 -13.44
N SER A 210 1.41 4.88 -12.56
CA SER A 210 0.74 6.12 -13.00
C SER A 210 1.64 6.96 -13.92
N GLN A 211 2.95 7.01 -13.68
CA GLN A 211 3.92 7.73 -14.54
C GLN A 211 3.92 7.21 -15.97
N PHE A 212 3.65 5.92 -16.18
CA PHE A 212 3.63 5.28 -17.50
C PHE A 212 2.23 4.91 -17.98
N GLY A 213 1.17 5.40 -17.31
CA GLY A 213 -0.21 5.19 -17.74
C GLY A 213 -0.67 3.73 -17.70
N LEU A 214 -0.14 2.92 -16.78
CA LEU A 214 -0.47 1.50 -16.66
C LEU A 214 -1.68 1.20 -15.75
N LEU A 215 -2.16 2.19 -14.98
CA LEU A 215 -3.24 2.05 -13.99
C LEU A 215 -4.56 2.67 -14.43
#